data_AF-A0A950UM78-F1
#
_entry.id   AF-A0A950UM78-F1
#
_cell.length_a   1.000
_cell.length_b   1.000
_cell.length_c   1.000
_cell.angle_alpha   90.00
_cell.angle_beta   90.00
_cell.angle_gamma   90.00
#
_symmetry.space_group_name_H-M   'P 1'
#
loop_
_entity.id
_entity.type
_entity.pdbx_description
1 polymer ?
#
loop_
_entity_poly.entity_id
_entity_poly.type
_entity_poly.pdbx_seq_one_letter_code
_entity_poly.pdbx_strand_id
1 'polypeptide(L)'
;MMDCRTALLEAAGDAERARAVLLERGAAQAAKKAQRSADEGLVAAYIHAGGKIGVLVEVNSETDFVARNPRFAELTRDIAMHVAAMAPQYVDREAVPRDVVEGVRSELRAAVPPGKSAEVAEKIVEGKLNKWFEERCLLDQAFVKDDSMTVGDLIHANIGALGERLRVRRFTRYALGE
;
A
#
# COMPACT_ATOMS: atom_id res chain seq x y z
N MET A 1 -6.46 15.46 -17.50
CA MET A 1 -5.82 16.75 -17.88
C MET A 1 -6.24 17.92 -17.00
N MET A 2 -7.53 18.07 -16.65
CA MET A 2 -7.99 19.13 -15.73
C MET A 2 -7.39 18.99 -14.32
N ASP A 3 -7.30 17.79 -13.76
CA ASP A 3 -6.85 17.60 -12.38
C ASP A 3 -5.41 18.04 -12.13
N CYS A 4 -4.47 17.75 -13.04
CA CYS A 4 -3.09 18.20 -12.94
C CYS A 4 -2.98 19.73 -13.02
N ARG A 5 -3.75 20.35 -13.92
CA ARG A 5 -3.80 21.82 -14.04
C ARG A 5 -4.36 22.44 -12.77
N THR A 6 -5.45 21.90 -12.23
CA THR A 6 -6.08 22.40 -11.00
C THR A 6 -5.13 22.23 -9.80
N ALA A 7 -4.46 21.09 -9.68
CA ALA A 7 -3.50 20.85 -8.61
C ALA A 7 -2.31 21.83 -8.68
N LEU A 8 -1.78 22.09 -9.88
CA LEU A 8 -0.71 23.09 -10.07
C LEU A 8 -1.18 24.50 -9.74
N LEU A 9 -2.41 24.87 -10.07
CA LEU A 9 -2.97 26.18 -9.71
C LEU A 9 -3.11 26.34 -8.19
N GLU A 10 -3.61 25.32 -7.49
CA GLU A 10 -3.73 25.31 -6.02
C GLU A 10 -2.38 25.30 -5.32
N ALA A 11 -1.40 24.65 -5.93
CA ALA A 11 -0.03 24.62 -5.47
C ALA A 11 0.78 25.87 -5.89
N ALA A 12 0.16 26.85 -6.54
CA ALA A 12 0.82 28.06 -7.06
C ALA A 12 2.05 27.76 -7.95
N GLY A 13 1.98 26.68 -8.73
CA GLY A 13 3.05 26.22 -9.63
C GLY A 13 4.11 25.33 -8.97
N ASP A 14 4.03 25.07 -7.66
CA ASP A 14 4.93 24.15 -6.97
C ASP A 14 4.58 22.69 -7.31
N ALA A 15 5.52 21.98 -7.92
CA ALA A 15 5.31 20.62 -8.40
C ALA A 15 5.17 19.59 -7.24
N GLU A 16 5.94 19.73 -6.16
CA GLU A 16 5.88 18.81 -5.03
C GLU A 16 4.57 18.98 -4.26
N ARG A 17 4.17 20.23 -4.04
CA ARG A 17 2.87 20.53 -3.43
C ARG A 17 1.72 20.09 -4.32
N ALA A 18 1.83 20.26 -5.65
CA ALA A 18 0.81 19.77 -6.58
C ALA A 18 0.69 18.24 -6.54
N ARG A 19 1.81 17.53 -6.39
CA ARG A 19 1.83 16.07 -6.23
C ARG A 19 1.12 15.65 -4.94
N ALA A 20 1.38 16.32 -3.82
CA ALA A 20 0.66 16.08 -2.57
C ALA A 20 -0.86 16.29 -2.71
N VAL A 21 -1.28 17.38 -3.38
CA VAL A 21 -2.71 17.63 -3.69
C VAL A 21 -3.32 16.52 -4.53
N LEU A 22 -2.60 16.01 -5.53
CA LEU A 22 -3.07 14.91 -6.37
C LEU A 22 -3.19 13.60 -5.59
N LEU A 23 -2.26 13.32 -4.67
CA LEU A 23 -2.33 12.15 -3.78
C LEU A 23 -3.55 12.20 -2.87
N GLU A 24 -3.79 13.34 -2.21
CA GLU A 24 -4.96 13.54 -1.34
C GLU A 24 -6.27 13.34 -2.12
N ARG A 25 -6.36 13.89 -3.34
CA ARG A 25 -7.51 13.69 -4.23
C ARG A 25 -7.68 12.25 -4.66
N GLY A 26 -6.58 11.57 -4.98
CA GLY A 26 -6.57 10.14 -5.29
C GLY A 26 -7.17 9.32 -4.14
N ALA A 27 -6.74 9.58 -2.90
CA ALA A 27 -7.27 8.92 -1.71
C ALA A 27 -8.78 9.19 -1.53
N ALA A 28 -9.23 10.43 -1.70
CA ALA A 28 -10.65 10.77 -1.62
C ALA A 28 -11.48 10.07 -2.71
N GLN A 29 -10.95 9.95 -3.92
CA GLN A 29 -11.60 9.24 -5.02
C GLN A 29 -11.62 7.71 -4.80
N ALA A 30 -10.57 7.15 -4.19
CA ALA A 30 -10.50 5.74 -3.81
C ALA A 30 -11.54 5.42 -2.73
N ALA A 31 -11.65 6.25 -1.69
CA ALA A 31 -12.66 6.09 -0.64
C ALA A 31 -14.09 6.03 -1.19
N LYS A 32 -14.43 6.90 -2.16
CA LYS A 32 -15.75 6.89 -2.83
C LYS A 32 -16.03 5.62 -3.63
N LYS A 33 -14.99 4.90 -4.07
CA LYS A 33 -15.10 3.66 -4.87
C LYS A 33 -14.85 2.39 -4.06
N ALA A 34 -14.45 2.50 -2.79
CA ALA A 34 -14.03 1.38 -1.95
C ALA A 34 -15.10 0.30 -1.72
N GLN A 35 -16.38 0.58 -1.99
CA GLN A 35 -17.48 -0.38 -1.85
C GLN A 35 -17.91 -1.03 -3.18
N ARG A 36 -17.33 -0.64 -4.32
CA ARG A 36 -17.68 -1.21 -5.64
C ARG A 36 -17.09 -2.61 -5.80
N SER A 37 -17.77 -3.53 -6.48
CA SER A 37 -17.17 -4.84 -6.77
C SER A 37 -15.97 -4.69 -7.70
N ALA A 38 -14.94 -5.49 -7.47
CA ALA A 38 -13.74 -5.53 -8.31
C ALA A 38 -13.29 -7.00 -8.38
N ASP A 39 -13.80 -7.71 -9.38
CA ASP A 39 -13.61 -9.15 -9.57
C ASP A 39 -12.81 -9.47 -10.85
N GLU A 40 -12.60 -8.49 -11.72
CA GLU A 40 -11.69 -8.55 -12.88
C GLU A 40 -10.27 -8.18 -12.45
N GLY A 41 -9.27 -8.32 -13.33
CA GLY A 41 -7.90 -7.84 -13.06
C GLY A 41 -6.81 -8.76 -13.61
N LEU A 42 -5.66 -8.76 -12.94
CA LEU A 42 -4.48 -9.54 -13.35
C LEU A 42 -3.83 -10.25 -12.16
N VAL A 43 -3.29 -11.43 -12.44
CA VAL A 43 -2.30 -12.09 -11.59
C VAL A 43 -0.92 -11.82 -12.19
N ALA A 44 -0.10 -11.05 -11.49
CA ALA A 44 1.27 -10.76 -11.88
C ALA A 44 2.24 -11.73 -11.22
N ALA A 45 3.22 -12.21 -11.97
CA ALA A 45 4.34 -13.00 -11.48
C ALA A 45 5.64 -12.20 -11.55
N TYR A 46 6.47 -12.29 -10.51
CA TYR A 46 7.79 -11.70 -10.50
C TYR A 46 8.82 -12.69 -9.95
N ILE A 47 9.86 -12.93 -10.74
CA ILE A 47 10.97 -13.83 -10.41
C ILE A 47 12.24 -12.99 -10.30
N HIS A 48 12.92 -13.08 -9.16
CA HIS A 48 14.10 -12.28 -8.86
C HIS A 48 15.35 -13.13 -8.60
N ALA A 49 16.52 -12.51 -8.72
CA ALA A 49 17.83 -13.08 -8.38
C ALA A 49 18.07 -14.49 -8.98
N GLY A 50 17.72 -14.68 -10.25
CA GLY A 50 17.91 -15.96 -10.95
C GLY A 50 17.03 -17.11 -10.44
N GLY A 51 15.85 -16.80 -9.88
CA GLY A 51 14.90 -17.81 -9.39
C GLY A 51 14.95 -18.05 -7.89
N LYS A 52 15.74 -17.29 -7.13
CA LYS A 52 15.82 -17.43 -5.67
C LYS A 52 14.63 -16.83 -4.92
N ILE A 53 13.91 -15.90 -5.55
CA ILE A 53 12.67 -15.33 -5.00
C ILE A 53 11.61 -15.38 -6.11
N GLY A 54 10.42 -15.88 -5.77
CA GLY A 54 9.25 -15.92 -6.64
C GLY A 54 8.03 -15.31 -5.96
N VAL A 55 7.31 -14.45 -6.67
CA VAL A 55 6.12 -13.76 -6.17
C VAL A 55 4.97 -13.92 -7.16
N LEU A 56 3.76 -14.13 -6.61
CA LEU A 56 2.50 -13.95 -7.32
C LEU A 56 1.65 -12.91 -6.57
N VAL A 57 1.08 -11.96 -7.31
CA VAL A 57 0.14 -10.96 -6.76
C VAL A 57 -1.11 -10.94 -7.61
N GLU A 58 -2.27 -11.02 -6.98
CA GLU A 58 -3.56 -10.79 -7.61
C GLU A 58 -4.03 -9.36 -7.32
N VAL A 59 -4.18 -8.55 -8.36
CA VAL A 59 -4.72 -7.19 -8.27
C VAL A 59 -6.00 -7.13 -9.10
N ASN A 60 -7.08 -6.69 -8.47
CA ASN A 60 -8.37 -6.58 -9.10
C ASN A 60 -8.69 -5.15 -9.60
N SER A 61 -9.51 -5.08 -10.64
CA SER A 61 -10.19 -3.90 -11.19
C SER A 61 -11.70 -4.16 -11.30
N GLU A 62 -12.49 -3.14 -11.64
CA GLU A 62 -13.95 -3.31 -11.84
C GLU A 62 -14.24 -4.01 -13.17
N THR A 63 -13.46 -3.71 -14.21
CA THR A 63 -13.67 -4.25 -15.57
C THR A 63 -12.43 -4.88 -16.19
N ASP A 64 -12.64 -5.74 -17.19
CA ASP A 64 -11.57 -6.36 -17.97
C ASP A 64 -10.87 -5.35 -18.92
N PHE A 65 -11.55 -4.25 -19.26
CA PHE A 65 -10.96 -3.14 -20.03
C PHE A 65 -9.81 -2.49 -19.27
N VAL A 66 -9.96 -2.24 -17.96
CA VAL A 66 -8.85 -1.74 -17.13
C VAL A 66 -7.80 -2.82 -16.93
N ALA A 67 -8.18 -4.09 -16.79
CA ALA A 67 -7.23 -5.19 -16.66
C ALA A 67 -6.26 -5.30 -17.86
N ARG A 68 -6.70 -4.92 -19.06
CA ARG A 68 -5.88 -4.90 -20.29
C ARG A 68 -5.11 -3.59 -20.50
N ASN A 69 -5.30 -2.60 -19.64
CA ASN A 69 -4.61 -1.31 -19.75
C ASN A 69 -3.11 -1.48 -19.41
N PRO A 70 -2.18 -0.99 -20.26
CA PRO A 70 -0.75 -1.08 -19.99
C PRO A 70 -0.32 -0.51 -18.64
N ARG A 71 -0.97 0.57 -18.19
CA ARG A 71 -0.73 1.18 -16.88
C ARG A 71 -1.14 0.28 -15.72
N PHE A 72 -2.24 -0.45 -15.86
CA PHE A 72 -2.66 -1.42 -14.86
C PHE A 72 -1.69 -2.60 -14.82
N ALA A 73 -1.25 -3.10 -15.98
CA ALA A 73 -0.23 -4.15 -16.07
C ALA A 73 1.11 -3.72 -15.46
N GLU A 74 1.53 -2.47 -15.63
CA GLU A 74 2.72 -1.92 -14.98
C GLU A 74 2.56 -1.86 -13.45
N LEU A 75 1.42 -1.36 -12.95
CA LEU A 75 1.11 -1.33 -11.52
C LEU A 75 1.19 -2.72 -10.89
N THR A 76 0.59 -3.74 -11.50
CA THR A 76 0.58 -5.09 -10.93
C THR A 76 1.98 -5.70 -10.86
N ARG A 77 2.81 -5.45 -11.89
CA ARG A 77 4.22 -5.88 -11.92
C ARG A 77 5.05 -5.16 -10.87
N ASP A 78 4.82 -3.87 -10.68
CA ASP A 78 5.53 -3.06 -9.70
C ASP A 78 5.20 -3.47 -8.27
N ILE A 79 3.94 -3.80 -7.99
CA ILE A 79 3.54 -4.38 -6.70
C ILE A 79 4.21 -5.75 -6.49
N ALA A 80 4.25 -6.62 -7.51
CA ALA A 80 4.92 -7.92 -7.38
C ALA A 80 6.43 -7.80 -7.13
N MET A 81 7.09 -6.85 -7.78
CA MET A 81 8.49 -6.52 -7.53
C MET A 81 8.69 -5.96 -6.11
N HIS A 82 7.81 -5.07 -5.66
CA HIS A 82 7.84 -4.53 -4.31
C HIS A 82 7.72 -5.65 -3.27
N VAL A 83 6.74 -6.55 -3.40
CA VAL A 83 6.56 -7.69 -2.50
C VAL A 83 7.83 -8.54 -2.44
N ALA A 84 8.49 -8.78 -3.57
CA ALA A 84 9.73 -9.54 -3.61
C ALA A 84 10.85 -8.90 -2.76
N ALA A 85 10.96 -7.57 -2.81
CA ALA A 85 11.99 -6.79 -2.14
C ALA A 85 11.69 -6.53 -0.65
N MET A 86 10.45 -6.16 -0.30
CA MET A 86 10.06 -5.71 1.04
C MET A 86 9.44 -6.79 1.92
N ALA A 87 9.13 -7.95 1.34
CA ALA A 87 8.59 -9.12 2.04
C ALA A 87 7.44 -8.80 3.04
N PRO A 88 6.39 -8.06 2.64
CA PRO A 88 5.21 -7.87 3.49
C PRO A 88 4.59 -9.22 3.85
N GLN A 89 3.93 -9.27 5.00
CA GLN A 89 3.22 -10.46 5.50
C GLN A 89 1.71 -10.36 5.28
N TYR A 90 1.19 -9.14 5.26
CA TYR A 90 -0.24 -8.85 5.11
C TYR A 90 -0.46 -7.86 3.98
N VAL A 91 -1.66 -7.86 3.40
CA VAL A 91 -2.04 -6.86 2.38
C VAL A 91 -2.19 -5.50 3.03
N ASP A 92 -3.04 -5.42 4.05
CA ASP A 92 -3.39 -4.20 4.77
C ASP A 92 -3.47 -4.50 6.28
N ARG A 93 -3.83 -3.49 7.07
CA ARG A 93 -3.94 -3.61 8.54
C ARG A 93 -5.12 -4.49 8.93
N GLU A 94 -6.20 -4.47 8.15
CA GLU A 94 -7.42 -5.26 8.38
C GLU A 94 -7.19 -6.76 8.15
N ALA A 95 -6.24 -7.13 7.29
CA ALA A 95 -5.83 -8.50 7.05
C ALA A 95 -5.02 -9.10 8.21
N VAL A 96 -4.58 -8.29 9.18
CA VAL A 96 -3.83 -8.77 10.35
C VAL A 96 -4.80 -9.40 11.36
N PRO A 97 -4.60 -10.66 11.79
CA PRO A 97 -5.43 -11.29 12.81
C PRO A 97 -5.41 -10.49 14.12
N ARG A 98 -6.57 -10.40 14.79
CA ARG A 98 -6.73 -9.58 16.01
C ARG A 98 -5.81 -10.02 17.14
N ASP A 99 -5.65 -11.32 17.32
CA ASP A 99 -4.76 -11.94 18.29
C ASP A 99 -3.29 -11.57 18.05
N VAL A 100 -2.86 -11.48 16.79
CA VAL A 100 -1.51 -11.00 16.44
C VAL A 100 -1.34 -9.53 16.84
N VAL A 101 -2.30 -8.66 16.50
CA VAL A 101 -2.25 -7.24 16.87
C VAL A 101 -2.23 -7.06 18.38
N GLU A 102 -3.07 -7.79 19.12
CA GLU A 102 -3.13 -7.74 20.58
C GLU A 102 -1.83 -8.24 21.22
N GLY A 103 -1.26 -9.34 20.70
CA GLY A 103 0.04 -9.86 21.12
C GLY A 103 1.15 -8.84 20.96
N VAL A 104 1.30 -8.29 19.75
CA VAL A 104 2.31 -7.25 19.46
C VAL A 104 2.09 -6.02 20.35
N ARG A 105 0.85 -5.56 20.52
CA ARG A 105 0.55 -4.41 21.39
C ARG A 105 0.96 -4.68 22.85
N SER A 106 0.72 -5.88 23.34
CA SER A 106 1.11 -6.30 24.70
C SER A 106 2.63 -6.29 24.87
N GLU A 107 3.36 -6.87 23.93
CA GLU A 107 4.83 -6.87 23.92
C GLU A 107 5.40 -5.45 23.89
N LEU A 108 4.86 -4.59 23.02
CA LEU A 108 5.25 -3.19 22.91
C LEU A 108 4.98 -2.40 24.19
N ARG A 109 3.86 -2.69 24.88
CA ARG A 109 3.49 -2.07 26.16
C ARG A 109 4.43 -2.51 27.29
N ALA A 110 4.83 -3.77 27.33
CA ALA A 110 5.82 -4.28 28.28
C ALA A 110 7.21 -3.64 28.07
N ALA A 111 7.52 -3.24 26.84
CA ALA A 111 8.77 -2.55 26.48
C ALA A 111 8.73 -1.01 26.71
N VAL A 112 7.66 -0.46 27.31
CA VAL A 112 7.60 0.96 27.66
C VAL A 112 8.43 1.24 28.93
N PRO A 113 9.32 2.25 28.95
CA PRO A 113 10.09 2.58 30.14
C PRO A 113 9.22 2.93 31.36
N PRO A 114 9.60 2.50 32.57
CA PRO A 114 8.88 2.85 33.79
C PRO A 114 8.91 4.36 34.05
N GLY A 115 7.90 4.87 34.76
CA GLY A 115 7.80 6.30 35.11
C GLY A 115 7.19 7.20 34.03
N LYS A 116 6.70 6.62 32.92
CA LYS A 116 5.88 7.35 31.94
C LYS A 116 4.42 7.39 32.38
N SER A 117 3.72 8.49 32.10
CA SER A 117 2.27 8.56 32.30
C SER A 117 1.56 7.58 31.35
N ALA A 118 0.33 7.18 31.71
CA ALA A 118 -0.47 6.27 30.88
C ALA A 118 -0.67 6.81 29.45
N GLU A 119 -0.89 8.11 29.30
CA GLU A 119 -1.07 8.75 27.99
C GLU A 119 0.21 8.70 27.14
N VAL A 120 1.38 8.96 27.74
CA VAL A 120 2.66 8.90 27.03
C VAL A 120 3.00 7.46 26.66
N ALA A 121 2.73 6.50 27.56
CA ALA A 121 2.92 5.08 27.30
C ALA A 121 2.08 4.62 26.10
N GLU A 122 0.81 5.02 26.03
CA GLU A 122 -0.08 4.66 24.93
C GLU A 122 0.40 5.24 23.59
N LYS A 123 0.79 6.52 23.57
CA LYS A 123 1.37 7.15 22.37
C LYS A 123 2.65 6.45 21.88
N ILE A 124 3.50 5.98 22.80
CA ILE A 124 4.70 5.21 22.45
C ILE A 124 4.31 3.88 21.81
N VAL A 125 3.34 3.17 22.39
CA VAL A 125 2.86 1.88 21.86
C VAL A 125 2.26 2.07 20.47
N GLU A 126 1.39 3.06 20.29
CA GLU A 126 0.78 3.35 18.98
C GLU A 126 1.82 3.71 17.93
N GLY A 127 2.82 4.54 18.27
CA GLY A 127 3.90 4.87 17.35
C GLY A 127 4.73 3.66 16.93
N LYS A 128 5.05 2.74 17.85
CA LYS A 128 5.76 1.50 17.54
C LYS A 128 4.89 0.52 16.76
N LEU A 129 3.60 0.45 17.06
CA LEU A 129 2.64 -0.41 16.36
C LEU A 129 2.45 0.07 14.91
N ASN A 130 2.41 1.39 14.68
CA ASN A 130 2.38 1.94 13.33
C ASN A 130 3.62 1.53 12.51
N LYS A 131 4.82 1.63 13.10
CA LYS A 131 6.05 1.14 12.44
C LYS A 131 5.99 -0.36 12.13
N TRP A 132 5.42 -1.15 13.04
CA TRP A 132 5.24 -2.58 12.81
C TRP A 132 4.33 -2.85 11.60
N PHE A 133 3.26 -2.05 11.41
CA PHE A 133 2.41 -2.11 10.22
C PHE A 133 3.17 -1.65 8.96
N GLU A 134 3.90 -0.54 9.02
CA GLU A 134 4.73 -0.04 7.90
C GLU A 134 5.77 -1.07 7.43
N GLU A 135 6.23 -1.97 8.31
CA GLU A 135 7.14 -3.05 7.95
C GLU A 135 6.44 -4.28 7.37
N ARG A 136 5.18 -4.56 7.73
CA ARG A 136 4.53 -5.88 7.48
C ARG A 136 3.28 -5.83 6.61
N CYS A 137 2.64 -4.68 6.47
CA CYS A 137 1.46 -4.49 5.65
C CYS A 137 1.88 -3.83 4.33
N LEU A 138 1.62 -4.51 3.21
CA LEU A 138 2.00 -4.05 1.89
C LEU A 138 1.52 -2.61 1.61
N LEU A 139 0.26 -2.29 1.95
CA LEU A 139 -0.29 -0.96 1.67
C LEU A 139 0.35 0.17 2.48
N ASP A 140 0.94 -0.14 3.64
CA ASP A 140 1.62 0.83 4.52
C ASP A 140 3.11 0.99 4.20
N GLN A 141 3.69 0.09 3.41
CA GLN A 141 5.11 0.13 3.04
C GLN A 141 5.42 1.29 2.09
N ALA A 142 6.54 1.97 2.34
CA ALA A 142 7.11 2.94 1.42
C ALA A 142 7.52 2.25 0.10
N PHE A 143 7.09 2.79 -1.03
CA PHE A 143 7.24 2.14 -2.31
C PHE A 143 8.72 2.09 -2.76
N VAL A 144 9.24 0.89 -3.02
CA VAL A 144 10.66 0.66 -3.38
C VAL A 144 11.24 1.47 -4.54
N LYS A 145 10.41 1.99 -5.45
CA LYS A 145 10.87 2.84 -6.57
C LYS A 145 10.75 4.34 -6.26
N ASP A 146 9.99 4.71 -5.24
CA ASP A 146 9.65 6.08 -4.87
C ASP A 146 9.23 6.08 -3.39
N ASP A 147 10.20 6.28 -2.51
CA ASP A 147 10.03 6.21 -1.06
C ASP A 147 9.25 7.38 -0.47
N SER A 148 8.89 8.38 -1.29
CA SER A 148 8.08 9.50 -0.87
C SER A 148 6.58 9.17 -0.82
N MET A 149 6.17 7.95 -1.19
CA MET A 149 4.79 7.50 -1.13
C MET A 149 4.69 6.04 -0.70
N THR A 150 3.54 5.65 -0.17
CA THR A 150 3.26 4.25 0.15
C THR A 150 2.74 3.48 -1.06
N VAL A 151 2.70 2.15 -0.98
CA VAL A 151 2.01 1.33 -2.00
C VAL A 151 0.50 1.64 -2.03
N GLY A 152 -0.11 1.97 -0.88
CA GLY A 152 -1.49 2.44 -0.83
C GLY A 152 -1.71 3.71 -1.64
N ASP A 153 -0.82 4.69 -1.49
CA ASP A 153 -0.84 5.94 -2.27
C ASP A 153 -0.67 5.70 -3.76
N LEU A 154 0.26 4.80 -4.13
CA LEU A 154 0.45 4.37 -5.51
C LEU A 154 -0.85 3.81 -6.12
N ILE A 155 -1.56 2.97 -5.37
CA ILE A 155 -2.85 2.41 -5.79
C ILE A 155 -3.91 3.51 -5.91
N HIS A 156 -4.00 4.43 -4.93
CA HIS A 156 -4.93 5.56 -4.97
C HIS A 156 -4.70 6.48 -6.17
N ALA A 157 -3.44 6.78 -6.49
CA ALA A 157 -3.09 7.56 -7.67
C ALA A 157 -3.55 6.86 -8.97
N ASN A 158 -3.45 5.53 -9.04
CA ASN A 158 -3.91 4.76 -10.18
C ASN A 158 -5.44 4.62 -10.24
N ILE A 159 -6.14 4.55 -9.10
CA ILE A 159 -7.60 4.65 -9.05
C ILE A 159 -8.07 5.98 -9.63
N GLY A 160 -7.39 7.08 -9.31
CA GLY A 160 -7.76 8.39 -9.85
C GLY A 160 -7.55 8.50 -11.36
N ALA A 161 -6.50 7.88 -11.88
CA ALA A 161 -6.20 7.91 -13.31
C ALA A 161 -7.02 6.92 -14.16
N LEU A 162 -7.32 5.73 -13.62
CA LEU A 162 -8.05 4.68 -14.32
C LEU A 162 -9.57 4.78 -14.09
N GLY A 163 -10.00 5.48 -13.05
CA GLY A 163 -11.41 5.74 -12.78
C GLY A 163 -12.17 4.57 -12.15
N GLU A 164 -11.48 3.48 -11.82
CA GLU A 164 -12.05 2.26 -11.23
C GLU A 164 -11.46 1.98 -9.85
N ARG A 165 -12.20 1.26 -9.01
CA ARG A 165 -11.67 0.63 -7.80
C ARG A 165 -10.57 -0.35 -8.20
N LEU A 166 -9.40 -0.18 -7.62
CA LEU A 166 -8.30 -1.14 -7.70
C LEU A 166 -8.04 -1.70 -6.30
N ARG A 167 -7.70 -2.98 -6.21
CA ARG A 167 -7.41 -3.63 -4.93
C ARG A 167 -6.39 -4.74 -5.09
N VAL A 168 -5.42 -4.82 -4.19
CA VAL A 168 -4.63 -6.04 -4.02
C VAL A 168 -5.48 -7.07 -3.27
N ARG A 169 -5.77 -8.20 -3.91
CA ARG A 169 -6.61 -9.26 -3.31
C ARG A 169 -5.83 -10.11 -2.34
N ARG A 170 -4.64 -10.52 -2.78
CA ARG A 170 -3.72 -11.43 -2.10
C ARG A 170 -2.39 -11.44 -2.83
N PHE A 171 -1.35 -11.87 -2.13
CA PHE A 171 -0.07 -12.21 -2.73
C PHE A 171 0.52 -13.43 -2.04
N THR A 172 1.53 -14.02 -2.67
CA THR A 172 2.41 -15.00 -2.05
C THR A 172 3.83 -14.73 -2.51
N ARG A 173 4.78 -14.97 -1.60
CA ARG A 173 6.21 -14.81 -1.82
C ARG A 173 6.91 -16.06 -1.33
N TYR A 174 7.78 -16.60 -2.16
CA TYR A 174 8.68 -17.70 -1.83
C TYR A 174 10.11 -17.19 -1.95
N ALA A 175 10.94 -17.51 -0.98
CA ALA A 175 12.38 -17.36 -1.10
C ALA A 175 13.06 -18.71 -0.85
N LEU A 176 14.13 -18.99 -1.58
CA LEU A 176 14.88 -20.23 -1.45
C LEU A 176 15.51 -20.33 -0.05
N GLY A 177 15.08 -21.33 0.71
CA GLY A 177 15.59 -21.62 2.06
C GLY A 177 14.89 -20.87 3.20
N GLU A 178 13.78 -20.20 2.90
CA GLU A 178 12.89 -19.56 3.90
C GLU A 178 11.73 -20.48 4.31
#